data_AF-A0AAX1U5V4-F1
#
_entry.id   AF-A0AAX1U5V4-F1
#
_cell.length_a   1.000
_cell.length_b   1.000
_cell.length_c   1.000
_cell.angle_alpha   90.00
_cell.angle_beta   90.00
_cell.angle_gamma   90.00
#
_symmetry.space_group_name_H-M   'P 1'
#
loop_
_entity.id
_entity.type
_entity.pdbx_description
1 polymer ?
#
loop_
_entity_poly.entity_id
_entity_poly.type
_entity_poly.pdbx_seq_one_letter_code
_entity_poly.pdbx_strand_id
1 'polypeptide(L)' 'MYKRKTIDRWDIMGNYGTEWECECSEYTLKLAKQRLKEYRENGCGLYRLEKHRELIEKGGK' A
#
# COMPACT_ATOMS: atom_id res chain seq x y z
N MET A 1 13.80 18.48 -17.86
CA MET A 1 12.99 17.27 -17.56
C MET A 1 12.51 17.34 -16.12
N TYR A 2 11.21 17.60 -15.91
CA TYR A 2 10.64 17.72 -14.56
C TYR A 2 10.45 16.32 -13.96
N LYS A 3 11.16 16.02 -12.87
CA LYS A 3 10.98 14.78 -12.11
C LYS A 3 9.94 15.01 -11.02
N ARG A 4 8.91 14.16 -10.94
CA ARG A 4 7.92 14.22 -9.84
C ARG A 4 8.65 14.08 -8.51
N LYS A 5 8.24 14.87 -7.51
CA LYS A 5 8.80 14.86 -6.15
C LYS A 5 8.02 13.94 -5.20
N THR A 6 6.99 13.28 -5.70
CA THR A 6 6.10 12.43 -4.88
C THR A 6 5.82 11.12 -5.60
N ILE A 7 5.77 10.04 -4.84
CA ILE A 7 5.34 8.71 -5.28
C ILE A 7 4.01 8.37 -4.59
N ASP A 8 3.10 7.73 -5.32
CA ASP A 8 1.86 7.22 -4.75
C ASP A 8 2.17 5.83 -4.14
N ARG A 9 1.91 5.64 -2.85
CA ARG A 9 2.05 4.39 -2.10
C ARG A 9 0.66 3.86 -1.74
N TRP A 10 0.46 2.56 -1.85
CA TRP A 10 -0.80 1.89 -1.60
C TRP A 10 -0.60 0.88 -0.49
N ASP A 11 -1.19 1.15 0.66
CA ASP A 11 -1.09 0.30 1.83
C ASP A 11 -2.28 -0.64 1.91
N ILE A 12 -1.98 -1.91 2.13
CA ILE A 12 -2.95 -2.98 2.33
C ILE A 12 -3.13 -3.12 3.82
N MET A 13 -4.27 -2.64 4.29
CA MET A 13 -4.64 -2.71 5.70
C MET A 13 -5.44 -3.99 5.92
N GLY A 14 -4.96 -4.85 6.82
CA GLY A 14 -5.65 -6.05 7.29
C GLY A 14 -6.27 -5.81 8.66
N ASN A 15 -7.47 -6.34 8.89
CA ASN A 15 -8.11 -6.36 10.19
C ASN A 15 -8.59 -7.78 10.50
N TYR A 16 -8.05 -8.34 11.58
CA TYR A 16 -8.32 -9.70 12.05
C TYR A 16 -9.20 -9.76 13.30
N GLY A 17 -9.86 -8.66 13.67
CA GLY A 17 -10.85 -8.62 14.75
C GLY A 17 -10.70 -7.47 15.73
N THR A 18 -9.56 -6.78 15.74
CA THR A 18 -9.28 -5.74 16.75
C THR A 18 -8.95 -4.40 16.10
N GLU A 19 -7.94 -4.35 15.23
CA GLU A 19 -7.43 -3.10 14.66
C GLU A 19 -7.06 -3.26 13.18
N TRP A 20 -6.90 -2.14 12.49
CA TRP A 20 -6.40 -2.12 11.11
C TRP A 20 -4.89 -1.97 11.14
N GLU A 21 -4.18 -2.98 10.67
CA GLU A 21 -2.71 -3.00 10.59
C GLU A 21 -2.24 -2.99 9.14
N CYS A 22 -1.17 -2.24 8.88
CA CYS A 22 -0.55 -2.19 7.55
C CYS A 22 0.28 -3.46 7.34
N GLU A 23 -0.25 -4.39 6.55
CA GLU A 23 0.43 -5.66 6.29
C GLU A 23 1.39 -5.56 5.11
N CYS A 24 1.08 -4.72 4.12
CA CYS A 24 1.88 -4.62 2.91
C CYS A 24 1.72 -3.25 2.26
N SER A 25 2.78 -2.75 1.63
CA SER A 25 2.84 -1.44 1.00
C SER A 25 3.39 -1.55 -0.40
N GLU A 26 2.63 -1.07 -1.38
CA GLU A 26 2.93 -1.23 -2.79
C GLU A 26 2.94 0.11 -3.53
N TYR A 27 3.95 0.36 -4.36
CA TYR A 27 4.13 1.65 -5.06
C TYR A 27 3.40 1.74 -6.41
N THR A 28 2.68 0.67 -6.78
CA THR A 28 1.90 0.63 -8.02
C THR A 28 0.51 0.07 -7.75
N LEU A 29 -0.53 0.79 -8.19
CA LEU A 29 -1.92 0.39 -7.98
C LEU A 29 -2.24 -1.01 -8.52
N LYS A 30 -1.61 -1.40 -9.64
CA LYS A 30 -1.78 -2.74 -10.23
C LYS A 30 -1.34 -3.84 -9.26
N LEU A 31 -0.14 -3.70 -8.70
CA LEU A 31 0.43 -4.67 -7.76
C LEU A 31 -0.36 -4.68 -6.46
N ALA A 32 -0.69 -3.49 -5.94
CA ALA A 32 -1.53 -3.32 -4.75
C ALA A 32 -2.89 -4.04 -4.86
N LYS A 33 -3.56 -3.93 -6.01
CA LYS A 33 -4.82 -4.64 -6.27
C LYS A 33 -4.65 -6.15 -6.38
N GLN A 34 -3.56 -6.61 -7.01
CA GLN A 34 -3.26 -8.03 -7.11
C GLN A 34 -3.06 -8.62 -5.71
N ARG A 35 -2.18 -8.00 -4.91
CA ARG A 35 -1.94 -8.39 -3.52
C ARG A 35 -3.24 -8.36 -2.71
N LEU A 36 -4.03 -7.28 -2.78
CA LEU A 36 -5.31 -7.21 -2.07
C LEU A 36 -6.24 -8.37 -2.41
N LYS A 37 -6.26 -8.82 -3.67
CA LYS A 37 -7.02 -10.01 -4.08
C LYS A 37 -6.47 -11.27 -3.42
N GLU A 38 -5.15 -11.47 -3.45
CA GLU A 38 -4.49 -12.60 -2.79
C GLU A 38 -4.77 -12.64 -1.29
N TYR A 39 -4.69 -11.50 -0.60
CA TYR A 39 -5.01 -11.39 0.83
C TYR A 39 -6.48 -11.72 1.11
N ARG A 40 -7.42 -11.26 0.27
CA ARG A 40 -8.85 -11.60 0.40
C ARG A 40 -9.16 -13.06 0.10
N GLU A 41 -8.40 -13.69 -0.79
CA GLU A 41 -8.61 -15.10 -1.16
C GLU A 41 -7.97 -16.07 -0.16
N ASN A 42 -6.81 -15.72 0.40
CA ASN A 42 -6.09 -16.59 1.35
C ASN A 42 -6.38 -16.27 2.82
N GLY A 43 -6.74 -15.03 3.11
CA GLY A 43 -6.91 -14.53 4.47
C GLY A 43 -8.36 -14.60 4.95
N CYS A 44 -8.52 -14.71 6.26
CA CYS A 44 -9.83 -14.71 6.93
C CYS A 44 -10.22 -13.32 7.46
N GLY A 45 -9.39 -12.29 7.26
CA GLY A 45 -9.59 -10.93 7.75
C GLY A 45 -10.35 -10.03 6.78
N LEU A 46 -10.64 -8.81 7.24
CA LEU A 46 -11.11 -7.72 6.38
C LEU A 46 -9.90 -6.98 5.81
N TYR A 47 -9.89 -6.79 4.48
CA TYR A 47 -8.80 -6.09 3.81
C TYR A 47 -9.29 -4.88 3.03
N ARG A 48 -8.61 -3.75 3.23
CA ARG A 48 -8.84 -2.49 2.49
C ARG A 48 -7.53 -1.94 1.95
N LEU A 49 -7.66 -1.06 0.96
CA LEU A 49 -6.53 -0.36 0.36
C LEU A 49 -6.57 1.11 0.78
N GLU A 50 -5.47 1.60 1.34
CA GLU A 50 -5.30 3.00 1.73
C GLU A 50 -4.25 3.66 0.82
N LYS A 51 -4.57 4.85 0.32
CA LYS A 51 -3.68 5.57 -0.59
C LYS A 51 -2.88 6.61 0.18
N HIS A 52 -1.57 6.47 0.14
CA HIS A 52 -0.61 7.43 0.67
C HIS A 52 0.17 8.10 -0.46
N ARG A 53 0.74 9.25 -0.14
CA ARG A 53 1.64 9.97 -1.05
C ARG A 53 2.89 10.33 -0.28
N GLU A 54 4.00 9.75 -0.69
CA GLU A 54 5.29 9.96 -0.06
C GLU A 54 6.12 10.91 -0.91
N LEU A 55 6.91 11.75 -0.23
CA LEU A 55 7.91 12.57 -0.90
C LEU A 55 9.05 11.66 -1.33
N ILE A 56 9.42 11.73 -2.60
CA ILE A 56 10.65 11.11 -3.11
C ILE A 56 11.77 12.01 -2.61
N GLU A 57 12.35 11.71 -1.44
CA GLU A 57 13.53 12.41 -0.96
C GLU A 57 14.60 12.36 -2.05
N LYS A 58 15.00 13.54 -2.53
CA LYS A 58 16.15 13.66 -3.41
C LYS A 58 17.39 13.52 -2.53
N GLY A 59 17.95 12.31 -2.47
CA GLY A 59 19.35 12.04 -2.13
C GLY A 59 19.87 12.77 -0.89
N GLY A 60 19.72 12.15 0.28
CA GLY A 60 20.51 12.48 1.46
C GLY A 60 21.82 11.68 1.48
N LYS A 61 22.92 12.37 1.11
CA LYS A 61 24.34 11.98 1.02
C LYS A 61 24.81 11.25 -0.24
#